data_AF-A0A9N8KPF8-F1
#
_entry.id   AF-A0A9N8KPF8-F1
#
_cell.length_a   1.000
_cell.length_b   1.000
_cell.length_c   1.000
_cell.angle_alpha   90.00
_cell.angle_beta   90.00
_cell.angle_gamma   90.00
#
_symmetry.space_group_name_H-M   'P 1'
#
loop_
_entity.id
_entity.type
_entity.pdbx_description
1 polymer ?
#
loop_
_entity_poly.entity_id
_entity_poly.type
_entity_poly.pdbx_seq_one_letter_code
_entity_poly.pdbx_strand_id
1 'polypeptide(L)'
;MADWQVLEPSDRHSLYRADRHGLRFKIKTAGFGPYILLTASHKPGMQLYKIILGQESKVMNLCEGTEMKFPSRCIANFLDFKHLWITWYNNKIKVGMIGEQIPFLEYDRLYTEPSIGYVQFKGSCRHGAPIEWIVESSPVMLKTVAMRKFKDKLCWLPLDNGKLPHDAMVGGFENELTYIARAHHNNSLCPGKYVPSTGLAFVPWGHREHSKREFEILCGFNAKWVTTKCNYIPSNSYVGGYSEIQNEPLYIGRAMYDGKLLVGKVHVRYDLCYLPYKGREVEISTYEILVIPGEGIRQSVPPQQMLFLN
;
A
#
# COMPACT_ATOMS: atom_id res chain seq x y z
N MET A 1 7.66 -13.17 20.10
CA MET A 1 6.75 -12.33 20.89
C MET A 1 7.14 -10.89 20.58
N ALA A 2 6.18 -9.97 20.46
CA ALA A 2 6.54 -8.58 20.23
C ALA A 2 7.11 -8.01 21.53
N ASP A 3 8.32 -7.44 21.44
CA ASP A 3 8.95 -6.80 22.58
C ASP A 3 8.27 -5.44 22.83
N TRP A 4 7.92 -5.19 24.08
CA TRP A 4 7.28 -3.96 24.52
C TRP A 4 8.35 -3.11 25.19
N GLN A 5 8.62 -1.93 24.65
CA GLN A 5 9.57 -0.99 25.22
C GLN A 5 8.81 0.09 26.00
N VAL A 6 9.13 0.22 27.28
CA VAL A 6 8.77 1.40 28.07
C VAL A 6 9.58 2.58 27.54
N LEU A 7 8.93 3.66 27.12
CA LEU A 7 9.63 4.86 26.67
C LEU A 7 10.05 5.70 27.88
N GLU A 8 11.36 5.88 28.03
CA GLU A 8 11.91 6.77 29.05
C GLU A 8 11.82 8.24 28.60
N PRO A 9 11.93 9.21 29.52
CA PRO A 9 11.92 10.63 29.15
C PRO A 9 12.95 11.03 28.08
N SER A 10 14.08 10.32 27.99
CA SER A 10 15.11 10.47 26.95
C SER A 10 14.62 10.09 25.55
N ASP A 11 13.66 9.17 25.44
CA ASP A 11 13.14 8.63 24.18
C ASP A 11 12.10 9.55 23.51
N ARG A 12 11.73 10.67 24.17
CA ARG A 12 10.75 11.65 23.68
C ARG A 12 11.24 12.44 22.45
N HIS A 13 12.52 12.31 22.11
CA HIS A 13 13.13 12.88 20.90
C HIS A 13 13.32 11.83 19.79
N SER A 14 13.06 10.56 20.07
CA SER A 14 13.24 9.46 19.12
C SER A 14 12.14 9.47 18.06
N LEU A 15 12.55 9.32 16.79
CA LEU A 15 11.66 9.13 15.65
C LEU A 15 11.48 7.64 15.42
N TYR A 16 10.26 7.13 15.59
CA TYR A 16 9.93 5.74 15.30
C TYR A 16 9.50 5.63 13.84
N ARG A 17 10.12 4.75 13.07
CA ARG A 17 9.76 4.53 11.66
C ARG A 17 8.32 4.01 11.55
N ALA A 18 7.55 4.60 10.66
CA ALA A 18 6.12 4.36 10.45
C ALA A 18 5.90 3.63 9.11
N ASP A 19 6.49 2.45 8.95
CA ASP A 19 6.56 1.71 7.68
C ASP A 19 5.26 0.95 7.29
N ARG A 20 4.23 0.95 8.16
CA ARG A 20 3.09 0.01 8.08
C ARG A 20 1.69 0.60 8.24
N HIS A 21 1.47 1.86 7.87
CA HIS A 21 0.13 2.51 7.92
C HIS A 21 -0.60 2.43 9.28
N GLY A 22 0.10 2.03 10.35
CA GLY A 22 -0.45 1.87 11.68
C GLY A 22 0.54 1.27 12.66
N LEU A 23 0.19 1.37 13.95
CA LEU A 23 1.00 0.88 15.06
C LEU A 23 0.11 0.64 16.29
N ARG A 24 0.63 -0.17 17.23
CA ARG A 24 0.02 -0.37 18.54
C ARG A 24 0.92 0.19 19.64
N PHE A 25 0.30 0.68 20.69
CA PHE A 25 1.00 1.25 21.84
C PHE A 25 0.13 1.07 23.08
N LYS A 26 0.75 1.16 24.25
CA LYS A 26 0.07 1.33 25.51
C LYS A 26 0.37 2.70 26.07
N ILE A 27 -0.61 3.30 26.71
CA ILE A 27 -0.46 4.58 27.38
C ILE A 27 -1.09 4.51 28.76
N LYS A 28 -0.38 5.08 29.74
CA LYS A 28 -0.88 5.39 31.08
C LYS A 28 -0.76 6.90 31.24
N THR A 29 -1.88 7.57 31.53
CA THR A 29 -1.95 9.04 31.54
C THR A 29 -3.06 9.57 32.43
N ALA A 30 -2.78 10.69 33.10
CA ALA A 30 -3.80 11.51 33.77
C ALA A 30 -4.67 12.33 32.80
N GLY A 31 -4.41 12.25 31.48
CA GLY A 31 -5.21 12.92 30.44
C GLY A 31 -4.74 14.31 30.03
N PHE A 32 -3.64 14.81 30.59
CA PHE A 32 -3.11 16.14 30.30
C PHE A 32 -1.93 16.11 29.33
N GLY A 33 -2.22 16.34 28.05
CA GLY A 33 -1.19 16.62 27.04
C GLY A 33 -0.32 15.47 26.52
N PRO A 34 -0.71 14.18 26.54
CA PRO A 34 -0.05 13.21 25.67
C PRO A 34 -0.45 13.45 24.23
N TYR A 35 0.53 13.44 23.33
CA TYR A 35 0.27 13.59 21.91
C TYR A 35 1.23 12.78 21.06
N ILE A 36 0.74 12.41 19.88
CA ILE A 36 1.44 11.69 18.84
C ILE A 36 1.70 12.68 17.70
N LEU A 37 2.94 12.77 17.24
CA LEU A 37 3.28 13.51 16.02
C LEU A 37 3.48 12.54 14.88
N LEU A 38 2.80 12.80 13.77
CA LEU A 38 3.04 12.12 12.49
C LEU A 38 3.85 13.05 11.59
N THR A 39 4.98 12.55 11.11
CA THR A 39 5.99 13.31 10.39
C THR A 39 6.19 12.73 8.99
N ALA A 40 6.47 13.60 8.03
CA ALA A 40 6.67 13.23 6.64
C ALA A 40 7.85 12.27 6.44
N SER A 41 7.67 11.31 5.53
CA SER A 41 8.68 10.32 5.17
C SER A 41 9.92 10.93 4.51
N HIS A 42 9.70 11.87 3.60
CA HIS A 42 10.74 12.51 2.79
C HIS A 42 11.48 13.63 3.56
N LYS A 43 10.93 14.12 4.68
CA LYS A 43 11.51 15.22 5.45
C LYS A 43 11.18 15.05 6.95
N PRO A 44 12.07 14.46 7.75
CA PRO A 44 11.87 14.26 9.20
C PRO A 44 11.63 15.55 10.02
N GLY A 45 11.92 16.73 9.46
CA GLY A 45 11.58 18.03 10.06
C GLY A 45 10.16 18.53 9.76
N MET A 46 9.42 17.89 8.85
CA MET A 46 8.07 18.30 8.45
C MET A 46 7.02 17.49 9.22
N GLN A 47 6.47 18.10 10.27
CA GLN A 47 5.36 17.53 11.03
C GLN A 47 4.06 17.77 10.28
N LEU A 48 3.26 16.71 10.10
CA LEU A 48 2.02 16.75 9.33
C LEU A 48 0.81 16.83 10.23
N TYR A 49 0.75 15.94 11.22
CA TYR A 49 -0.39 15.84 12.12
C TYR A 49 0.05 15.71 13.56
N LYS A 50 -0.73 16.33 14.45
CA LYS A 50 -0.59 16.17 15.90
C LYS A 50 -1.89 15.61 16.45
N ILE A 51 -1.84 14.40 16.98
CA ILE A 51 -2.98 13.75 17.65
C ILE A 51 -2.80 13.90 19.15
N ILE A 52 -3.66 14.66 19.81
CA ILE A 52 -3.70 14.76 21.27
C ILE A 52 -4.72 13.75 21.80
N LEU A 53 -4.30 13.01 22.82
CA LEU A 53 -5.13 12.02 23.52
C LEU A 53 -5.39 12.53 24.94
N GLY A 54 -6.58 12.32 25.51
CA GLY A 54 -6.84 12.72 26.91
C GLY A 54 -8.25 13.26 27.17
N GLN A 55 -8.32 14.30 28.02
CA GLN A 55 -9.58 14.98 28.38
C GLN A 55 -10.30 15.60 27.19
N GLU A 56 -9.56 15.98 26.15
CA GLU A 56 -10.09 16.39 24.84
C GLU A 56 -9.17 15.78 23.78
N SER A 57 -9.69 14.76 23.07
CA SER A 57 -8.96 14.20 21.94
C SER A 57 -9.10 15.11 20.73
N LYS A 58 -7.98 15.45 20.09
CA LYS A 58 -8.00 16.30 18.90
C LYS A 58 -6.93 15.91 17.90
N VAL A 59 -7.23 16.16 16.63
CA VAL A 59 -6.26 16.08 15.53
C VAL A 59 -6.02 17.50 15.02
N MET A 60 -4.76 17.91 14.99
CA MET A 60 -4.33 19.14 14.35
C MET A 60 -3.62 18.79 13.05
N ASN A 61 -4.06 19.37 11.94
CA ASN A 61 -3.31 19.38 10.69
C ASN A 61 -2.34 20.56 10.74
N LEU A 62 -1.06 20.25 10.85
CA LEU A 62 -0.02 21.27 11.04
C LEU A 62 0.35 21.96 9.72
N CYS A 63 0.00 21.38 8.58
CA CYS A 63 0.22 21.99 7.28
C CYS A 63 -0.81 23.09 6.99
N GLU A 64 -2.06 22.88 7.41
CA GLU A 64 -3.16 23.84 7.17
C GLU A 64 -3.47 24.72 8.38
N GLY A 65 -2.97 24.37 9.56
CA GLY A 65 -3.34 25.03 10.80
C GLY A 65 -4.79 24.73 11.25
N THR A 66 -5.39 23.65 10.76
CA THR A 66 -6.76 23.26 11.14
C THR A 66 -6.76 22.30 12.32
N GLU A 67 -7.80 22.35 13.15
CA GLU A 67 -8.01 21.38 14.24
C GLU A 67 -9.42 20.77 14.20
N MET A 68 -9.52 19.51 14.63
CA MET A 68 -10.77 18.80 14.81
C MET A 68 -10.78 18.10 16.17
N LYS A 69 -11.85 18.32 16.92
CA LYS A 69 -12.07 17.76 18.26
C LYS A 69 -12.95 16.52 18.17
N PHE A 70 -12.69 15.56 19.03
CA PHE A 70 -13.41 14.30 19.11
C PHE A 70 -13.94 14.07 20.53
N PRO A 71 -15.10 13.41 20.69
CA PRO A 71 -15.65 13.10 22.00
C PRO A 71 -14.61 12.35 22.85
N SER A 72 -14.37 12.86 24.05
CA SER A 72 -13.44 12.28 24.99
C SER A 72 -14.05 10.99 25.54
N ARG A 73 -13.67 9.83 25.00
CA ARG A 73 -14.01 8.51 25.59
C ARG A 73 -13.27 8.25 26.91
N CYS A 74 -13.12 9.28 27.74
CA CYS A 74 -12.45 9.22 29.04
C CYS A 74 -11.03 8.64 28.98
N ILE A 75 -10.19 9.10 28.03
CA ILE A 75 -8.74 8.87 28.09
C ILE A 75 -8.10 9.66 29.24
N ALA A 76 -8.86 10.57 29.85
CA ALA A 76 -8.54 11.16 31.14
C ALA A 76 -8.66 10.11 32.25
N ASN A 77 -7.55 9.81 32.92
CA ASN A 77 -7.41 8.86 34.02
C ASN A 77 -7.24 7.39 33.61
N PHE A 78 -6.34 7.14 32.67
CA PHE A 78 -5.75 5.81 32.54
C PHE A 78 -4.77 5.59 33.69
N LEU A 79 -5.30 5.15 34.84
CA LEU A 79 -4.52 4.75 36.01
C LEU A 79 -3.71 3.47 35.75
N ASP A 80 -4.15 2.66 34.79
CA ASP A 80 -3.47 1.49 34.24
C ASP A 80 -3.17 1.65 32.75
N PHE A 81 -2.23 0.86 32.22
CA PHE A 81 -1.92 0.85 30.80
C PHE A 81 -3.13 0.42 29.97
N LYS A 82 -3.56 1.30 29.06
CA LYS A 82 -4.55 0.95 28.03
C LYS A 82 -3.87 0.70 26.72
N HIS A 83 -4.30 -0.36 26.03
CA HIS A 83 -3.79 -0.76 24.73
C HIS A 83 -4.58 -0.06 23.62
N LEU A 84 -3.87 0.71 22.81
CA LEU A 84 -4.43 1.48 21.71
C LEU A 84 -3.74 1.12 20.39
N TRP A 85 -4.41 1.50 19.32
CA TRP A 85 -3.87 1.47 17.96
C TRP A 85 -4.14 2.82 17.28
N ILE A 86 -3.23 3.22 16.41
CA ILE A 86 -3.41 4.33 15.48
C ILE A 86 -3.09 3.84 14.07
N THR A 87 -3.87 4.27 13.09
CA THR A 87 -3.69 3.93 11.67
C THR A 87 -3.88 5.13 10.76
N TRP A 88 -3.19 5.13 9.62
CA TRP A 88 -3.31 6.11 8.54
C TRP A 88 -3.40 5.39 7.19
N TYR A 89 -4.62 5.04 6.80
CA TYR A 89 -4.95 4.40 5.52
C TYR A 89 -6.33 4.87 5.03
N ASN A 90 -6.62 4.69 3.74
CA ASN A 90 -7.86 5.13 3.10
C ASN A 90 -8.18 6.61 3.31
N ASN A 91 -7.15 7.47 3.29
CA ASN A 91 -7.28 8.91 3.55
C ASN A 91 -7.90 9.25 4.92
N LYS A 92 -7.73 8.36 5.90
CA LYS A 92 -8.23 8.56 7.26
C LYS A 92 -7.15 8.28 8.31
N ILE A 93 -7.09 9.12 9.34
CA ILE A 93 -6.41 8.80 10.59
C ILE A 93 -7.45 8.24 11.54
N LYS A 94 -7.23 7.03 12.05
CA LYS A 94 -8.11 6.39 13.02
C LYS A 94 -7.34 6.03 14.29
N VAL A 95 -7.97 6.23 15.44
CA VAL A 95 -7.43 5.78 16.74
C VAL A 95 -8.52 5.02 17.49
N GLY A 96 -8.17 3.86 18.02
CA GLY A 96 -9.08 3.01 18.78
C GLY A 96 -8.36 2.26 19.90
N MET A 97 -9.16 1.63 20.77
CA MET A 97 -8.67 0.71 21.79
C MET A 97 -8.66 -0.72 21.24
N ILE A 98 -7.69 -1.54 21.68
CA ILE A 98 -7.67 -2.96 21.31
C ILE A 98 -8.87 -3.66 21.95
N GLY A 99 -9.63 -4.41 21.13
CA GLY A 99 -10.85 -5.10 21.56
C GLY A 99 -12.15 -4.33 21.28
N GLU A 100 -12.06 -3.04 20.95
CA GLU A 100 -13.22 -2.27 20.48
C GLU A 100 -13.32 -2.30 18.95
N GLN A 101 -14.53 -2.48 18.43
CA GLN A 101 -14.78 -2.49 16.99
C GLN A 101 -14.82 -1.09 16.36
N ILE A 102 -15.14 -0.05 17.15
CA ILE A 102 -15.38 1.30 16.65
C ILE A 102 -14.25 2.23 17.13
N PRO A 103 -13.46 2.85 16.23
CA PRO A 103 -12.47 3.85 16.63
C PRO A 103 -13.15 5.01 17.35
N PHE A 104 -12.49 5.57 18.35
CA PHE A 104 -13.01 6.74 19.06
C PHE A 104 -12.63 8.05 18.36
N LEU A 105 -11.67 7.99 17.44
CA LEU A 105 -11.22 9.10 16.63
C LEU A 105 -11.15 8.63 15.18
N GLU A 106 -11.85 9.32 14.29
CA GLU A 106 -11.78 9.11 12.84
C GLU A 106 -11.69 10.48 12.15
N TYR A 107 -10.50 10.82 11.69
CA TYR A 107 -10.21 12.06 10.97
C TYR A 107 -10.07 11.76 9.48
N ASP A 108 -10.91 12.38 8.65
CA ASP A 108 -11.11 12.02 7.24
C ASP A 108 -10.48 12.98 6.22
N ARG A 109 -9.66 13.92 6.70
CA ARG A 109 -8.96 14.91 5.86
C ARG A 109 -7.46 14.60 5.77
N LEU A 110 -7.09 13.33 5.64
CA LEU A 110 -5.69 12.94 5.44
C LEU A 110 -5.32 13.14 3.96
N TYR A 111 -4.30 13.94 3.70
CA TYR A 111 -3.71 14.07 2.36
C TYR A 111 -2.83 12.87 2.05
N THR A 112 -2.87 12.41 0.79
CA THR A 112 -2.02 11.30 0.32
C THR A 112 -0.56 11.72 0.19
N GLU A 113 -0.29 13.02 0.02
CA GLU A 113 1.05 13.59 -0.08
C GLU A 113 1.20 14.81 0.82
N PRO A 114 2.27 14.91 1.63
CA PRO A 114 3.33 13.92 1.78
C PRO A 114 2.96 12.72 2.67
N SER A 115 3.47 11.54 2.33
CA SER A 115 3.26 10.33 3.13
C SER A 115 3.90 10.40 4.53
N ILE A 116 3.23 9.81 5.52
CA ILE A 116 3.73 9.68 6.89
C ILE A 116 4.82 8.62 6.92
N GLY A 117 6.01 8.96 7.43
CA GLY A 117 7.12 8.02 7.56
C GLY A 117 7.67 7.87 8.97
N TYR A 118 7.33 8.77 9.90
CA TYR A 118 7.79 8.69 11.28
C TYR A 118 6.69 9.07 12.27
N VAL A 119 6.74 8.46 13.45
CA VAL A 119 5.88 8.75 14.59
C VAL A 119 6.73 9.16 15.79
N GLN A 120 6.29 10.16 16.56
CA GLN A 120 6.85 10.49 17.86
C GLN A 120 5.77 10.48 18.94
N PHE A 121 6.10 9.94 20.10
CA PHE A 121 5.26 9.99 21.29
C PHE A 121 5.80 11.06 22.24
N LYS A 122 4.96 12.02 22.58
CA LYS A 122 5.36 13.15 23.42
C LYS A 122 4.34 13.38 24.52
N GLY A 123 4.81 13.95 25.61
CA GLY A 123 3.99 14.45 26.71
C GLY A 123 4.26 15.93 26.93
N SER A 124 3.23 16.70 27.25
CA SER A 124 3.41 18.07 27.72
C SER A 124 3.89 18.07 29.16
N CYS A 125 5.05 18.66 29.43
CA CYS A 125 5.60 18.77 30.80
C CYS A 125 4.89 19.85 31.65
N ARG A 126 3.96 20.63 31.08
CA ARG A 126 3.38 21.81 31.76
C ARG A 126 2.55 21.51 33.02
N HIS A 127 2.15 20.26 33.24
CA HIS A 127 1.30 19.87 34.35
C HIS A 127 1.93 18.88 35.33
N GLY A 128 3.21 18.51 35.16
CA GLY A 128 3.91 17.56 36.05
C GLY A 128 3.29 16.16 36.15
N ALA A 129 2.22 15.88 35.41
CA ALA A 129 1.50 14.61 35.48
C ALA A 129 2.32 13.50 34.80
N PRO A 130 2.43 12.31 35.41
CA PRO A 130 3.16 11.20 34.82
C PRO A 130 2.45 10.75 33.53
N ILE A 131 3.24 10.69 32.46
CA ILE A 131 2.83 10.09 31.17
C ILE A 131 3.85 9.01 30.88
N GLU A 132 3.37 7.78 30.87
CA GLU A 132 4.16 6.61 30.55
C GLU A 132 3.63 5.99 29.26
N TRP A 133 4.54 5.77 28.32
CA TRP A 133 4.25 5.09 27.06
C TRP A 133 4.94 3.75 27.08
N ILE A 134 4.21 2.70 26.71
CA ILE A 134 4.84 1.44 26.33
C ILE A 134 4.55 1.28 24.85
N VAL A 135 5.55 1.54 24.02
CA VAL A 135 5.39 1.36 22.59
C VAL A 135 5.84 -0.07 22.26
N GLU A 136 5.10 -0.73 21.38
CA GLU A 136 5.60 -1.97 20.77
C GLU A 136 6.85 -1.56 19.97
N SER A 137 8.04 -1.87 20.48
CA SER A 137 9.29 -1.31 19.95
C SER A 137 9.40 -1.70 18.49
N SER A 138 9.43 -0.69 17.63
CA SER A 138 9.88 -0.85 16.25
C SER A 138 11.41 -0.74 16.23
N PRO A 139 12.13 -1.69 15.65
CA PRO A 139 11.59 -2.76 14.85
C PRO A 139 11.05 -3.84 15.79
N VAL A 140 9.80 -4.22 15.55
CA VAL A 140 9.44 -5.61 15.72
C VAL A 140 10.56 -6.32 14.97
N MET A 141 11.46 -7.00 15.67
CA MET A 141 12.16 -8.11 15.06
C MET A 141 11.03 -9.05 14.72
N LEU A 142 10.45 -8.81 13.54
CA LEU A 142 9.79 -9.86 12.81
C LEU A 142 10.84 -10.96 12.89
N LYS A 143 10.43 -12.20 13.11
CA LYS A 143 11.12 -13.22 12.32
C LYS A 143 11.15 -12.59 10.94
N THR A 144 12.32 -12.13 10.44
CA THR A 144 12.47 -11.61 9.08
C THR A 144 11.54 -12.49 8.31
N VAL A 145 10.41 -11.97 7.79
CA VAL A 145 9.36 -12.85 7.24
C VAL A 145 10.15 -13.63 6.23
N ALA A 146 10.46 -14.90 6.55
CA ALA A 146 11.74 -15.50 6.14
C ALA A 146 11.93 -15.10 4.72
N MET A 147 12.86 -14.14 4.42
CA MET A 147 12.81 -13.34 3.19
C MET A 147 12.52 -14.35 2.11
N ARG A 148 11.26 -14.41 1.66
CA ARG A 148 10.85 -15.59 0.93
C ARG A 148 11.71 -15.48 -0.30
N LYS A 149 12.50 -16.52 -0.57
CA LYS A 149 13.30 -16.57 -1.79
C LYS A 149 12.30 -16.68 -2.92
N PHE A 150 11.76 -15.53 -3.30
CA PHE A 150 10.92 -15.38 -4.44
C PHE A 150 11.84 -15.46 -5.64
N LYS A 151 11.36 -16.02 -6.75
CA LYS A 151 12.10 -15.89 -8.01
C LYS A 151 12.28 -14.39 -8.26
N ASP A 152 13.50 -13.97 -8.57
CA ASP A 152 13.82 -12.58 -8.92
C ASP A 152 13.09 -12.09 -10.20
N LYS A 153 12.32 -12.98 -10.84
CA LYS A 153 11.60 -12.77 -12.10
C LYS A 153 10.14 -13.18 -11.95
N LEU A 154 9.27 -12.43 -12.63
CA LEU A 154 7.88 -12.79 -12.79
C LEU A 154 7.74 -14.17 -13.46
N CYS A 155 6.77 -14.95 -13.01
CA CYS A 155 6.43 -16.24 -13.61
C CYS A 155 4.93 -16.49 -13.60
N TRP A 156 4.48 -17.33 -14.51
CA TRP A 156 3.08 -17.76 -14.61
C TRP A 156 2.96 -19.13 -13.95
N LEU A 157 2.04 -19.27 -13.00
CA LEU A 157 1.82 -20.50 -12.25
C LEU A 157 0.32 -20.85 -12.28
N PRO A 158 -0.04 -22.14 -12.40
CA PRO A 158 -1.42 -22.56 -12.20
C PRO A 158 -1.85 -22.36 -10.73
N LEU A 159 -3.15 -22.47 -10.44
CA LEU A 159 -3.59 -22.65 -9.06
C LEU A 159 -3.06 -23.98 -8.50
N ASP A 160 -2.60 -23.95 -7.25
CA ASP A 160 -2.17 -25.14 -6.53
C ASP A 160 -3.35 -25.69 -5.72
N ASN A 161 -3.99 -26.76 -6.20
CA ASN A 161 -5.13 -27.39 -5.54
C ASN A 161 -6.25 -26.39 -5.20
N GLY A 162 -6.55 -25.47 -6.12
CA GLY A 162 -7.57 -24.42 -5.94
C GLY A 162 -7.13 -23.26 -5.05
N LYS A 163 -5.88 -23.22 -4.60
CA LYS A 163 -5.33 -22.13 -3.80
C LYS A 163 -4.47 -21.22 -4.66
N LEU A 164 -4.56 -19.92 -4.38
CA LEU A 164 -3.70 -18.91 -4.97
C LEU A 164 -2.24 -19.16 -4.56
N PRO A 165 -1.29 -19.09 -5.50
CA PRO A 165 0.14 -19.05 -5.18
C PRO A 165 0.44 -17.91 -4.20
N HIS A 166 1.40 -18.12 -3.30
CA HIS A 166 1.66 -17.15 -2.24
C HIS A 166 2.17 -15.79 -2.75
N ASP A 167 2.83 -15.77 -3.90
CA ASP A 167 3.38 -14.58 -4.56
C ASP A 167 2.50 -14.09 -5.71
N ALA A 168 1.22 -14.48 -5.74
CA ALA A 168 0.25 -13.99 -6.71
C ALA A 168 0.14 -12.47 -6.69
N MET A 169 0.29 -11.86 -7.86
CA MET A 169 0.30 -10.42 -8.01
C MET A 169 -1.13 -9.87 -8.09
N VAL A 170 -1.42 -8.88 -7.23
CA VAL A 170 -2.69 -8.15 -7.24
C VAL A 170 -2.73 -7.27 -8.48
N GLY A 171 -3.78 -7.44 -9.29
CA GLY A 171 -4.03 -6.66 -10.50
C GLY A 171 -4.98 -5.49 -10.25
N GLY A 172 -5.94 -5.66 -9.34
CA GLY A 172 -7.02 -4.68 -9.14
C GLY A 172 -7.91 -4.96 -7.94
N PHE A 173 -9.08 -4.31 -7.93
CA PHE A 173 -10.08 -4.45 -6.88
C PHE A 173 -11.51 -4.28 -7.44
N GLU A 174 -12.32 -5.33 -7.30
CA GLU A 174 -13.73 -5.39 -7.73
C GLU A 174 -14.61 -5.89 -6.59
N ASN A 175 -14.69 -5.10 -5.51
CA ASN A 175 -15.28 -5.46 -4.21
C ASN A 175 -14.43 -6.46 -3.40
N GLU A 176 -13.56 -7.21 -4.07
CA GLU A 176 -12.46 -7.99 -3.49
C GLU A 176 -11.17 -7.78 -4.28
N LEU A 177 -10.03 -8.21 -3.74
CA LEU A 177 -8.77 -8.21 -4.48
C LEU A 177 -8.87 -9.13 -5.69
N THR A 178 -8.52 -8.59 -6.86
CA THR A 178 -8.39 -9.37 -8.09
C THR A 178 -6.92 -9.56 -8.44
N TYR A 179 -6.60 -10.73 -8.98
CA TYR A 179 -5.23 -11.12 -9.28
C TYR A 179 -5.00 -11.13 -10.78
N ILE A 180 -3.77 -10.86 -11.20
CA ILE A 180 -3.43 -10.89 -12.63
C ILE A 180 -3.45 -12.34 -13.08
N ALA A 181 -4.28 -12.65 -14.08
CA ALA A 181 -4.39 -13.97 -14.66
C ALA A 181 -4.21 -13.91 -16.18
N ARG A 182 -3.91 -15.04 -16.80
CA ARG A 182 -4.03 -15.21 -18.24
C ARG A 182 -4.66 -16.56 -18.58
N ALA A 183 -5.35 -16.61 -19.70
CA ALA A 183 -5.98 -17.84 -20.16
C ALA A 183 -6.08 -17.88 -21.69
N HIS A 184 -6.14 -19.11 -22.24
CA HIS A 184 -6.35 -19.30 -23.67
C HIS A 184 -7.80 -19.01 -24.06
N HIS A 185 -7.98 -18.31 -25.18
CA HIS A 185 -9.27 -18.10 -25.81
C HIS A 185 -9.08 -17.79 -27.30
N ASN A 186 -9.72 -18.55 -28.20
CA ASN A 186 -9.71 -18.31 -29.65
C ASN A 186 -8.31 -18.10 -30.23
N ASN A 187 -7.37 -19.00 -29.94
CA ASN A 187 -5.94 -18.92 -30.34
C ASN A 187 -5.15 -17.73 -29.76
N SER A 188 -5.75 -16.97 -28.86
CA SER A 188 -5.14 -15.89 -28.10
C SER A 188 -4.78 -16.38 -26.69
N LEU A 189 -3.68 -15.89 -26.12
CA LEU A 189 -3.36 -16.03 -24.70
C LEU A 189 -3.60 -14.67 -24.05
N CYS A 190 -4.78 -14.49 -23.46
CA CYS A 190 -5.26 -13.19 -23.01
C CYS A 190 -4.96 -12.94 -21.53
N PRO A 191 -4.27 -11.84 -21.19
CA PRO A 191 -4.27 -11.31 -19.83
C PRO A 191 -5.67 -10.84 -19.38
N GLY A 192 -5.96 -11.00 -18.11
CA GLY A 192 -7.24 -10.71 -17.48
C GLY A 192 -7.12 -10.72 -15.96
N LYS A 193 -8.24 -11.01 -15.29
CA LYS A 193 -8.35 -11.03 -13.83
C LYS A 193 -8.73 -12.42 -13.31
N TYR A 194 -8.25 -12.78 -12.14
CA TYR A 194 -8.78 -13.87 -11.33
C TYR A 194 -9.55 -13.30 -10.13
N VAL A 195 -10.74 -13.86 -9.87
CA VAL A 195 -11.64 -13.41 -8.80
C VAL A 195 -11.80 -14.54 -7.77
N PRO A 196 -11.18 -14.43 -6.58
CA PRO A 196 -11.14 -15.51 -5.59
C PRO A 196 -12.51 -16.07 -5.19
N SER A 197 -13.51 -15.22 -4.93
CA SER A 197 -14.84 -15.67 -4.52
C SER A 197 -15.53 -16.58 -5.54
N THR A 198 -15.20 -16.42 -6.82
CA THR A 198 -15.77 -17.23 -7.92
C THR A 198 -14.93 -18.45 -8.27
N GLY A 199 -13.63 -18.43 -7.94
CA GLY A 199 -12.67 -19.44 -8.38
C GLY A 199 -12.40 -19.43 -9.90
N LEU A 200 -12.77 -18.36 -10.61
CA LEU A 200 -12.64 -18.25 -12.07
C LEU A 200 -11.72 -17.09 -12.46
N ALA A 201 -11.06 -17.26 -13.60
CA ALA A 201 -10.43 -16.16 -14.33
C ALA A 201 -11.40 -15.61 -15.38
N PHE A 202 -11.25 -14.33 -15.71
CA PHE A 202 -12.05 -13.62 -16.70
C PHE A 202 -11.10 -12.91 -17.66
N VAL A 203 -11.27 -13.18 -18.96
CA VAL A 203 -10.45 -12.58 -20.02
C VAL A 203 -11.31 -11.80 -21.01
N PRO A 204 -10.83 -10.64 -21.48
CA PRO A 204 -11.52 -9.82 -22.46
C PRO A 204 -11.24 -10.33 -23.89
N TRP A 205 -12.28 -10.54 -24.70
CA TRP A 205 -12.14 -10.84 -26.13
C TRP A 205 -13.45 -10.62 -26.90
N GLY A 206 -13.36 -10.02 -28.09
CA GLY A 206 -14.48 -9.88 -29.02
C GLY A 206 -15.67 -9.14 -28.42
N HIS A 207 -15.41 -8.03 -27.73
CA HIS A 207 -16.38 -7.18 -27.03
C HIS A 207 -17.06 -7.85 -25.82
N ARG A 208 -16.57 -9.02 -25.37
CA ARG A 208 -17.15 -9.78 -24.25
C ARG A 208 -16.12 -10.17 -23.21
N GLU A 209 -16.60 -10.36 -21.99
CA GLU A 209 -15.86 -11.00 -20.90
C GLU A 209 -16.13 -12.51 -20.93
N HIS A 210 -15.06 -13.32 -20.85
CA HIS A 210 -15.15 -14.78 -20.91
C HIS A 210 -14.59 -15.39 -19.63
N SER A 211 -15.40 -16.20 -18.95
CA SER A 211 -14.95 -16.96 -17.77
C SER A 211 -14.10 -18.18 -18.16
N LYS A 212 -13.11 -18.49 -17.32
CA LYS A 212 -12.07 -19.50 -17.57
C LYS A 212 -11.79 -20.29 -16.30
N ARG A 213 -11.75 -21.61 -16.48
CA ARG A 213 -11.36 -22.59 -15.44
C ARG A 213 -9.89 -22.96 -15.53
N GLU A 214 -9.35 -22.94 -16.75
CA GLU A 214 -7.92 -23.16 -17.02
C GLU A 214 -7.27 -21.80 -17.24
N PHE A 215 -6.36 -21.45 -16.34
CA PHE A 215 -5.65 -20.17 -16.34
C PHE A 215 -4.36 -20.28 -15.53
N GLU A 216 -3.50 -19.30 -15.72
CA GLU A 216 -2.30 -19.11 -14.91
C GLU A 216 -2.38 -17.76 -14.20
N ILE A 217 -1.82 -17.70 -13.00
CA ILE A 217 -1.68 -16.52 -12.17
C ILE A 217 -0.27 -15.95 -12.34
N LEU A 218 -0.17 -14.63 -12.49
CA LEU A 218 1.12 -13.96 -12.49
C LEU A 218 1.65 -13.87 -11.07
N CYS A 219 2.87 -14.38 -10.88
CA CYS A 219 3.54 -14.49 -9.60
C CYS A 219 4.89 -13.77 -9.63
N GLY A 220 5.28 -13.18 -8.51
CA GLY A 220 6.60 -12.57 -8.34
C GLY A 220 6.55 -11.10 -7.90
N PHE A 221 7.71 -10.45 -7.97
CA PHE A 221 7.93 -9.12 -7.40
C PHE A 221 8.66 -8.22 -8.40
N ASN A 222 8.94 -6.99 -7.98
CA ASN A 222 9.70 -5.98 -8.71
C ASN A 222 9.03 -5.43 -9.98
N ALA A 223 7.79 -5.76 -10.29
CA ALA A 223 7.06 -5.07 -11.35
C ALA A 223 6.49 -3.72 -10.88
N LYS A 224 6.34 -2.78 -11.80
CA LYS A 224 5.75 -1.45 -11.56
C LYS A 224 4.62 -1.19 -12.54
N TRP A 225 3.66 -0.38 -12.12
CA TRP A 225 2.62 0.15 -12.98
C TRP A 225 3.02 1.55 -13.44
N VAL A 226 2.96 1.78 -14.75
CA VAL A 226 3.30 3.07 -15.36
C VAL A 226 2.12 3.56 -16.17
N THR A 227 1.66 4.79 -15.91
CA THR A 227 0.59 5.40 -16.69
C THR A 227 1.04 5.64 -18.13
N THR A 228 0.20 5.24 -19.07
CA THR A 228 0.39 5.45 -20.50
C THR A 228 -0.94 5.68 -21.21
N LYS A 229 -0.89 5.91 -22.52
CA LYS A 229 -2.06 6.10 -23.38
C LYS A 229 -1.87 5.42 -24.74
N CYS A 230 -2.97 4.99 -25.33
CA CYS A 230 -3.06 4.43 -26.66
C CYS A 230 -2.04 3.30 -26.88
N ASN A 231 -1.15 3.44 -27.86
CA ASN A 231 -0.06 2.51 -28.18
C ASN A 231 1.32 2.94 -27.69
N TYR A 232 1.40 3.90 -26.78
CA TYR A 232 2.68 4.27 -26.19
C TYR A 232 3.13 3.19 -25.19
N ILE A 233 3.77 2.13 -25.70
CA ILE A 233 4.21 0.99 -24.89
C ILE A 233 5.66 1.19 -24.45
N PRO A 234 5.96 1.35 -23.14
CA PRO A 234 7.34 1.38 -22.64
C PRO A 234 8.11 0.15 -23.08
N SER A 235 9.39 0.31 -23.45
CA SER A 235 10.23 -0.79 -23.94
C SER A 235 10.46 -1.92 -22.92
N ASN A 236 10.26 -1.62 -21.64
CA ASN A 236 10.36 -2.57 -20.54
C ASN A 236 9.01 -3.12 -20.06
N SER A 237 7.97 -3.01 -20.89
CA SER A 237 6.64 -3.57 -20.61
C SER A 237 6.68 -5.09 -20.57
N TYR A 238 5.97 -5.67 -19.61
CA TYR A 238 5.90 -7.12 -19.45
C TYR A 238 4.88 -7.72 -20.42
N VAL A 239 5.34 -8.65 -21.27
CA VAL A 239 4.48 -9.39 -22.19
C VAL A 239 3.66 -10.41 -21.40
N GLY A 240 2.34 -10.22 -21.39
CA GLY A 240 1.41 -11.08 -20.65
C GLY A 240 0.88 -12.27 -21.47
N GLY A 241 0.93 -12.17 -22.80
CA GLY A 241 0.50 -13.22 -23.70
C GLY A 241 0.62 -12.79 -25.16
N TYR A 242 -0.20 -13.35 -26.03
CA TYR A 242 -0.14 -13.12 -27.46
C TYR A 242 -1.52 -13.13 -28.11
N SER A 243 -1.70 -12.38 -29.18
CA SER A 243 -2.94 -12.30 -29.94
C SER A 243 -3.04 -13.44 -30.96
N GLU A 244 -4.26 -13.69 -31.42
CA GLU A 244 -4.58 -14.61 -32.52
C GLU A 244 -4.07 -14.12 -33.89
N ILE A 245 -3.69 -12.84 -33.99
CA ILE A 245 -3.17 -12.23 -35.21
C ILE A 245 -1.65 -12.28 -35.15
N GLN A 246 -1.05 -13.19 -35.91
CA GLN A 246 0.41 -13.32 -36.05
C GLN A 246 1.18 -13.51 -34.71
N ASN A 247 0.51 -13.98 -33.64
CA ASN A 247 1.09 -14.12 -32.30
C ASN A 247 1.69 -12.82 -31.75
N GLU A 248 1.07 -11.67 -32.06
CA GLU A 248 1.57 -10.38 -31.59
C GLU A 248 1.51 -10.27 -30.06
N PRO A 249 2.47 -9.58 -29.43
CA PRO A 249 2.52 -9.48 -27.99
C PRO A 249 1.33 -8.71 -27.43
N LEU A 250 0.68 -9.30 -26.42
CA LEU A 250 -0.29 -8.64 -25.56
C LEU A 250 0.37 -8.27 -24.24
N TYR A 251 0.14 -7.04 -23.78
CA TYR A 251 0.66 -6.55 -22.50
C TYR A 251 -0.44 -6.52 -21.44
N ILE A 252 -0.02 -6.33 -20.19
CA ILE A 252 -0.93 -6.29 -19.05
C ILE A 252 -1.21 -4.85 -18.71
N GLY A 253 -2.48 -4.46 -18.79
CA GLY A 253 -2.95 -3.11 -18.47
C GLY A 253 -3.98 -3.13 -17.36
N ARG A 254 -4.10 -2.03 -16.65
CA ARG A 254 -5.19 -1.80 -15.69
C ARG A 254 -5.67 -0.36 -15.75
N ALA A 255 -6.94 -0.13 -15.42
CA ALA A 255 -7.47 1.22 -15.30
C ALA A 255 -8.65 1.28 -14.33
N MET A 256 -8.97 2.50 -13.90
CA MET A 256 -10.18 2.79 -13.14
C MET A 256 -11.40 2.82 -14.06
N TYR A 257 -12.42 2.02 -13.75
CA TYR A 257 -13.71 2.01 -14.42
C TYR A 257 -14.82 1.67 -13.43
N ASP A 258 -15.93 2.42 -13.44
CA ASP A 258 -17.08 2.19 -12.52
C ASP A 258 -16.66 2.09 -11.04
N GLY A 259 -15.74 2.97 -10.62
CA GLY A 259 -15.20 3.05 -9.26
C GLY A 259 -14.28 1.88 -8.84
N LYS A 260 -13.88 1.02 -9.79
CA LYS A 260 -13.07 -0.19 -9.55
C LYS A 260 -11.79 -0.13 -10.36
N LEU A 261 -10.74 -0.75 -9.83
CA LEU A 261 -9.49 -0.92 -10.56
C LEU A 261 -9.53 -2.28 -11.25
N LEU A 262 -9.63 -2.29 -12.58
CA LEU A 262 -9.75 -3.52 -13.36
C LEU A 262 -8.44 -3.80 -14.10
N VAL A 263 -8.09 -5.07 -14.26
CA VAL A 263 -6.92 -5.53 -15.02
C VAL A 263 -7.34 -6.34 -16.24
N GLY A 264 -6.61 -6.17 -17.35
CA GLY A 264 -6.90 -6.82 -18.62
C GLY A 264 -5.71 -6.77 -19.59
N LYS A 265 -6.02 -6.84 -20.88
CA LYS A 265 -5.01 -6.88 -21.95
C LYS A 265 -4.81 -5.51 -22.59
N VAL A 266 -3.62 -5.26 -23.09
CA VAL A 266 -3.30 -4.12 -23.96
C VAL A 266 -2.96 -4.67 -25.32
N HIS A 267 -3.66 -4.21 -26.35
CA HIS A 267 -3.43 -4.62 -27.73
C HIS A 267 -2.80 -3.47 -28.50
N VAL A 268 -1.51 -3.62 -28.85
CA VAL A 268 -0.73 -2.51 -29.44
C VAL A 268 -1.32 -2.01 -30.75
N ARG A 269 -1.77 -2.92 -31.64
CA ARG A 269 -2.34 -2.51 -32.94
C ARG A 269 -3.72 -1.86 -32.87
N TYR A 270 -4.44 -2.07 -31.77
CA TYR A 270 -5.76 -1.49 -31.58
C TYR A 270 -5.70 -0.28 -30.66
N ASP A 271 -4.51 0.11 -30.22
CA ASP A 271 -4.24 1.31 -29.42
C ASP A 271 -5.08 1.40 -28.13
N LEU A 272 -5.47 0.26 -27.54
CA LEU A 272 -6.42 0.22 -26.42
C LEU A 272 -6.03 -0.82 -25.35
N CYS A 273 -6.42 -0.51 -24.12
CA CYS A 273 -6.52 -1.46 -23.03
C CYS A 273 -7.97 -1.97 -22.94
N TYR A 274 -8.11 -3.29 -22.87
CA TYR A 274 -9.37 -4.01 -22.84
C TYR A 274 -9.53 -4.68 -21.49
N LEU A 275 -10.60 -4.36 -20.78
CA LEU A 275 -10.85 -4.79 -19.40
C LEU A 275 -12.10 -5.66 -19.33
N PRO A 276 -12.03 -6.90 -18.80
CA PRO A 276 -13.21 -7.74 -18.62
C PRO A 276 -14.04 -7.20 -17.45
N TYR A 277 -15.31 -6.84 -17.68
CA TYR A 277 -16.21 -6.38 -16.62
C TYR A 277 -17.69 -6.54 -16.97
N LYS A 278 -18.48 -7.13 -16.06
CA LYS A 278 -19.94 -7.29 -16.16
C LYS A 278 -20.38 -7.88 -17.52
N GLY A 279 -19.68 -8.90 -18.00
CA GLY A 279 -19.99 -9.57 -19.26
C GLY A 279 -19.48 -8.86 -20.52
N ARG A 280 -18.81 -7.72 -20.38
CA ARG A 280 -18.31 -6.90 -21.50
C ARG A 280 -16.80 -6.79 -21.48
N GLU A 281 -16.23 -6.55 -22.65
CA GLU A 281 -14.86 -6.05 -22.80
C GLU A 281 -14.93 -4.52 -22.89
N VAL A 282 -14.43 -3.86 -21.85
CA VAL A 282 -14.43 -2.39 -21.72
C VAL A 282 -13.17 -1.83 -22.35
N GLU A 283 -13.31 -0.85 -23.22
CA GLU A 283 -12.22 -0.22 -23.98
C GLU A 283 -11.74 1.05 -23.28
N ILE A 284 -10.43 1.14 -23.00
CA ILE A 284 -9.80 2.25 -22.30
C ILE A 284 -8.56 2.73 -23.05
N SER A 285 -8.51 4.03 -23.35
CA SER A 285 -7.38 4.65 -24.05
C SER A 285 -6.29 5.19 -23.13
N THR A 286 -6.58 5.49 -21.86
CA THR A 286 -5.59 5.91 -20.85
C THR A 286 -5.58 4.93 -19.69
N TYR A 287 -4.45 4.26 -19.48
CA TYR A 287 -4.35 3.12 -18.56
C TYR A 287 -2.95 3.04 -17.94
N GLU A 288 -2.79 2.21 -16.90
CA GLU A 288 -1.48 1.83 -16.40
C GLU A 288 -1.03 0.51 -17.05
N ILE A 289 0.22 0.43 -17.49
CA ILE A 289 0.82 -0.78 -18.04
C ILE A 289 1.85 -1.37 -17.08
N LEU A 290 1.91 -2.70 -17.01
CA LEU A 290 2.86 -3.41 -16.17
C LEU A 290 4.25 -3.42 -16.82
N VAL A 291 5.26 -2.91 -16.11
CA VAL A 291 6.66 -2.87 -16.56
C VAL A 291 7.58 -3.57 -15.57
N ILE A 292 8.68 -4.11 -16.07
CA ILE A 292 9.80 -4.57 -15.23
C ILE A 292 10.85 -3.45 -15.23
N PRO A 293 11.18 -2.84 -14.07
CA PRO A 293 12.33 -1.94 -13.95
C PRO A 293 13.56 -2.67 -14.47
N GLY A 294 14.26 -2.08 -15.44
CA GLY A 294 15.54 -2.63 -15.86
C GLY A 294 16.49 -2.72 -14.66
N GLU A 295 17.38 -3.70 -14.66
CA GLU A 295 18.67 -3.57 -13.98
C GLU A 295 19.28 -2.26 -14.48
N GLY A 296 19.09 -1.17 -13.73
CA GLY A 296 19.63 0.11 -14.12
C GLY A 296 21.12 -0.08 -14.36
N ILE A 297 21.60 0.36 -15.52
CA ILE A 297 23.02 0.63 -15.75
C ILE A 297 23.52 1.28 -14.47
N ARG A 298 24.35 0.56 -13.70
CA ARG A 298 25.12 1.16 -12.63
C ARG A 298 26.00 2.18 -13.33
N GLN A 299 25.57 3.44 -13.38
CA GLN A 299 26.48 4.51 -13.71
C GLN A 299 27.46 4.54 -12.54
N SER A 300 28.63 3.94 -12.76
CA SER A 300 29.80 4.15 -11.95
C SER A 300 30.02 5.65 -11.92
N VAL A 301 29.91 6.25 -10.74
CA VAL A 301 30.43 7.59 -10.49
C VAL A 301 31.91 7.55 -10.94
N PRO A 302 32.34 8.39 -11.89
CA PRO A 302 33.76 8.42 -12.26
C PRO A 302 34.57 8.80 -11.01
N PRO A 303 35.73 8.17 -10.76
CA PRO A 303 36.58 8.58 -9.67
C PRO A 303 36.94 10.06 -9.87
N GLN A 304 36.64 10.88 -8.86
CA GLN A 304 37.12 12.26 -8.81
C GLN A 304 38.65 12.23 -8.88
N GLN A 305 39.22 12.71 -9.98
CA GLN A 305 40.64 13.04 -10.02
C GLN A 305 40.85 14.21 -9.06
N MET A 306 41.49 13.94 -7.92
CA MET A 306 42.13 14.98 -7.13
C MET A 306 43.21 15.62 -7.98
N LEU A 307 42.95 16.84 -8.47
CA LEU A 307 43.99 17.72 -8.96
C LEU A 307 44.77 18.20 -7.75
N PHE A 308 45.99 17.67 -7.60
CA PHE A 308 47.01 18.30 -6.79
C PHE A 308 47.40 19.61 -7.45
N LEU A 309 47.12 20.73 -6.78
CA LEU A 309 47.71 22.02 -7.09
C LEU A 309 49.18 21.95 -6.64
N ASN A 310 50.09 22.07 -7.61
CA ASN A 310 51.47 22.49 -7.38
C ASN A 310 51.51 24.02 -7.24
#